data_AF-A0A6A6X6T4-F1
#
_entry.id   AF-A0A6A6X6T4-F1
#
_cell.length_a   1.000
_cell.length_b   1.000
_cell.length_c   1.000
_cell.angle_alpha   90.00
_cell.angle_beta   90.00
_cell.angle_gamma   90.00
#
_symmetry.space_group_name_H-M   'P 1'
#
loop_
_entity.id
_entity.type
_entity.pdbx_description
1 polymer ?
#
loop_
_entity_poly.entity_id
_entity_poly.type
_entity_poly.pdbx_seq_one_letter_code
_entity_poly.pdbx_strand_id
1 'polypeptide(L)'
;MQPTTLLLFLLTTITTAQTPNYCAGDKSIVGYCTTLTYIDRTLSVTNPPTPAECNDACRGVQSDAGDWGVDFTGRPAGYINGMVGYPCGFSVGRGAGEPLNYSFSMHNQDIIDVFDEVNKRFGGLHAGRVAAEGTMVCEGHQVVWYVN
;
A
#
# COMPACT_ATOMS: atom_id res chain seq x y z
N MET A 1 -18.66 57.53 -30.66
CA MET A 1 -19.35 56.23 -30.68
C MET A 1 -18.32 55.16 -30.39
N GLN A 2 -18.35 54.58 -29.19
CA GLN A 2 -17.38 53.59 -28.70
C GLN A 2 -18.07 52.22 -28.69
N PRO A 3 -17.50 51.16 -29.29
CA PRO A 3 -18.02 49.82 -29.09
C PRO A 3 -17.34 49.21 -27.86
N THR A 4 -18.10 49.05 -26.79
CA THR A 4 -17.72 48.23 -25.64
C THR A 4 -18.06 46.78 -25.99
N THR A 5 -17.06 45.93 -26.20
CA THR A 5 -17.26 44.49 -26.37
C THR A 5 -16.61 43.74 -25.22
N LEU A 6 -17.48 43.10 -24.44
CA LEU A 6 -17.22 42.30 -23.25
C LEU A 6 -16.33 41.09 -23.58
N LEU A 7 -15.20 40.92 -22.88
CA LEU A 7 -14.48 39.65 -22.82
C LEU A 7 -15.16 38.75 -21.77
N LEU A 8 -15.79 37.65 -22.20
CA LEU A 8 -16.19 36.55 -21.33
C LEU A 8 -14.98 35.64 -21.11
N PHE A 9 -14.35 35.72 -19.94
CA PHE A 9 -13.40 34.72 -19.49
C PHE A 9 -14.18 33.54 -18.88
N LEU A 10 -14.22 32.40 -19.58
CA LEU A 10 -14.62 31.13 -18.97
C LEU A 10 -13.53 30.72 -17.97
N LEU A 11 -13.80 30.90 -16.67
CA LEU A 11 -13.07 30.19 -15.63
C LEU A 11 -13.53 28.73 -15.63
N THR A 12 -12.80 27.87 -16.31
CA THR A 12 -12.86 26.42 -16.05
C THR A 12 -12.21 26.18 -14.69
N THR A 13 -13.01 26.08 -13.64
CA THR A 13 -12.56 25.56 -12.35
C THR A 13 -12.21 24.09 -12.55
N ILE A 14 -10.92 23.77 -12.64
CA ILE A 14 -10.42 22.40 -12.54
C ILE A 14 -10.63 22.00 -11.07
N THR A 15 -11.79 21.43 -10.76
CA THR A 15 -12.00 20.71 -9.51
C THR A 15 -11.14 19.46 -9.56
N THR A 16 -9.93 19.53 -9.00
CA THR A 16 -9.18 18.32 -8.64
C THR A 16 -10.01 17.63 -7.56
N ALA A 17 -10.87 16.69 -7.96
CA ALA A 17 -11.53 15.79 -7.04
C ALA A 17 -10.41 15.08 -6.27
N GLN A 18 -10.18 15.50 -5.02
CA GLN A 18 -9.30 14.77 -4.11
C GLN A 18 -10.02 13.47 -3.81
N THR A 19 -9.64 12.38 -4.51
CA THR A 19 -10.04 11.04 -4.11
C THR A 19 -9.62 10.87 -2.65
N PRO A 20 -10.53 10.43 -1.76
CA PRO A 20 -10.17 10.19 -0.36
C PRO A 20 -8.95 9.25 -0.32
N ASN A 21 -7.87 9.70 0.32
CA ASN A 21 -6.72 8.83 0.56
C ASN A 21 -7.10 7.91 1.73
N TYR A 22 -7.78 6.81 1.44
CA TYR A 22 -8.09 5.79 2.43
C TYR A 22 -6.82 5.25 3.07
N CYS A 23 -5.71 5.24 2.34
CA CYS A 23 -4.44 4.80 2.91
C CYS A 23 -3.86 5.77 3.95
N ALA A 24 -4.41 6.97 4.14
CA ALA A 24 -3.94 7.87 5.21
C ALA A 24 -4.06 7.22 6.59
N GLY A 25 -5.10 6.39 6.83
CA GLY A 25 -5.32 5.67 8.08
C GLY A 25 -5.36 6.58 9.33
N ASP A 26 -5.25 5.97 10.50
CA ASP A 26 -5.10 6.67 11.78
C ASP A 26 -3.67 6.53 12.30
N LYS A 27 -2.86 7.59 12.11
CA LYS A 27 -1.44 7.61 12.51
C LYS A 27 -1.23 7.64 14.03
N SER A 28 -2.29 7.75 14.84
CA SER A 28 -2.18 7.62 16.29
C SER A 28 -2.17 6.17 16.76
N ILE A 29 -2.57 5.23 15.90
CA ILE A 29 -2.53 3.80 16.20
C ILE A 29 -1.12 3.27 15.94
N VAL A 30 -0.46 2.82 17.00
CA VAL A 30 0.82 2.12 16.91
C VAL A 30 0.52 0.64 16.63
N GLY A 31 0.85 0.18 15.43
CA GLY A 31 0.74 -1.23 15.05
C GLY A 31 1.86 -2.09 15.65
N TYR A 32 2.04 -3.29 15.12
CA TYR A 32 3.02 -4.27 15.62
C TYR A 32 4.28 -4.34 14.77
N CYS A 33 4.29 -3.64 13.64
CA CYS A 33 5.36 -3.69 12.67
C CYS A 33 6.07 -2.34 12.55
N THR A 34 7.36 -2.38 12.23
CA THR A 34 8.15 -1.20 11.87
C THR A 34 8.78 -1.42 10.50
N THR A 35 8.35 -0.65 9.51
CA THR A 35 8.89 -0.74 8.15
C THR A 35 10.30 -0.18 8.10
N LEU A 36 11.21 -0.92 7.46
CA LEU A 36 12.63 -0.62 7.38
C LEU A 36 13.04 -0.07 6.00
N THR A 37 12.53 -0.65 4.93
CA THR A 37 12.94 -0.32 3.55
C THR A 37 11.75 -0.27 2.61
N TYR A 38 11.89 0.50 1.52
CA TYR A 38 10.95 0.59 0.40
C TYR A 38 11.75 0.56 -0.90
N ILE A 39 11.47 -0.40 -1.76
CA ILE A 39 12.14 -0.64 -3.04
C ILE A 39 11.06 -0.65 -4.12
N ASP A 40 11.19 0.25 -5.11
CA ASP A 40 10.30 0.30 -6.26
C ASP A 40 10.55 -0.92 -7.16
N ARG A 41 9.48 -1.66 -7.44
CA ARG A 41 9.50 -2.84 -8.32
C ARG A 41 8.51 -2.72 -9.48
N THR A 42 7.91 -1.54 -9.68
CA THR A 42 6.80 -1.31 -10.62
C THR A 42 7.11 -1.83 -12.02
N LEU A 43 8.31 -1.60 -12.55
CA LEU A 43 8.72 -2.04 -13.89
C LEU A 43 9.06 -3.55 -13.99
N SER A 44 9.21 -4.22 -12.85
CA SER A 44 9.54 -5.66 -12.77
C SER A 44 8.33 -6.55 -12.46
N VAL A 45 7.18 -5.94 -12.15
CA VAL A 45 5.92 -6.64 -11.89
C VAL A 45 5.09 -6.68 -13.17
N THR A 46 4.47 -7.82 -13.43
CA THR A 46 3.50 -7.95 -14.53
C THR A 46 2.19 -7.29 -14.11
N ASN A 47 1.72 -6.30 -14.89
CA ASN A 47 0.47 -5.57 -14.64
C ASN A 47 0.38 -4.95 -13.23
N PRO A 48 1.32 -4.08 -12.83
CA PRO A 48 1.28 -3.42 -11.53
C PRO A 48 -0.05 -2.66 -11.33
N PRO A 49 -0.59 -2.62 -10.10
CA PRO A 49 -1.83 -1.92 -9.81
C PRO A 49 -1.67 -0.41 -9.98
N THR A 50 -2.78 0.29 -10.06
CA THR A 50 -2.87 1.74 -9.95
C THR A 50 -2.94 2.15 -8.48
N PRO A 51 -2.54 3.39 -8.14
CA PRO A 51 -2.78 3.94 -6.79
C PRO A 51 -4.25 3.94 -6.37
N ALA A 52 -5.19 4.00 -7.33
CA ALA A 52 -6.62 3.89 -7.05
C ALA A 52 -7.01 2.49 -6.57
N GLU A 53 -6.50 1.44 -7.22
CA GLU A 53 -6.70 0.05 -6.79
C GLU A 53 -6.08 -0.20 -5.40
N CYS A 54 -4.95 0.43 -5.09
CA CYS A 54 -4.37 0.36 -3.74
C CYS A 54 -5.19 1.12 -2.69
N ASN A 55 -5.81 2.25 -3.05
CA ASN A 55 -6.76 2.93 -2.15
C ASN A 55 -8.01 2.08 -1.87
N ASP A 56 -8.49 1.34 -2.87
CA ASP A 56 -9.60 0.40 -2.67
C ASP A 56 -9.19 -0.76 -1.75
N ALA A 57 -7.97 -1.29 -1.87
CA ALA A 57 -7.43 -2.27 -0.94
C ALA A 57 -7.34 -1.70 0.50
N CYS A 58 -6.83 -0.48 0.67
CA CYS A 58 -6.79 0.20 1.97
C CYS A 58 -8.17 0.35 2.61
N ARG A 59 -9.22 0.62 1.81
CA ARG A 59 -10.60 0.67 2.31
C ARG A 59 -11.05 -0.70 2.82
N GLY A 60 -10.70 -1.76 2.11
CA GLY A 60 -10.93 -3.14 2.52
C GLY A 60 -10.28 -3.47 3.87
N VAL A 61 -8.97 -3.22 3.97
CA VAL A 61 -8.19 -3.47 5.20
C VAL A 61 -8.77 -2.68 6.38
N GLN A 62 -9.21 -1.45 6.19
CA GLN A 62 -9.87 -0.67 7.27
C GLN A 62 -11.20 -1.26 7.73
N SER A 63 -11.93 -1.91 6.83
CA SER A 63 -13.24 -2.49 7.15
C SER A 63 -13.15 -3.88 7.77
N ASP A 64 -12.02 -4.57 7.61
CA ASP A 64 -11.80 -5.88 8.19
C ASP A 64 -11.62 -5.77 9.72
N ALA A 65 -12.31 -6.65 10.44
CA ALA A 65 -12.26 -6.66 11.90
C ALA A 65 -11.07 -7.47 12.41
N GLY A 66 -10.23 -6.82 13.21
CA GLY A 66 -9.10 -7.45 13.90
C GLY A 66 -7.81 -7.44 13.10
N ASP A 67 -6.81 -8.12 13.66
CA ASP A 67 -5.45 -8.17 13.12
C ASP A 67 -5.29 -9.31 12.11
N TRP A 68 -4.40 -9.12 11.14
CA TRP A 68 -4.07 -10.16 10.18
C TRP A 68 -2.98 -11.08 10.75
N GLY A 69 -3.33 -12.36 10.94
CA GLY A 69 -2.38 -13.39 11.39
C GLY A 69 -1.52 -13.93 10.25
N VAL A 70 -0.22 -13.69 10.32
CA VAL A 70 0.76 -14.26 9.38
C VAL A 70 1.37 -15.50 10.00
N ASP A 71 1.10 -16.68 9.42
CA ASP A 71 1.60 -17.95 9.93
C ASP A 71 2.51 -18.67 8.92
N PHE A 72 3.77 -18.83 9.30
CA PHE A 72 4.78 -19.57 8.54
C PHE A 72 5.00 -21.01 9.04
N THR A 73 4.27 -21.44 10.06
CA THR A 73 4.36 -22.78 10.65
C THR A 73 4.12 -23.86 9.61
N GLY A 74 5.09 -24.77 9.45
CA GLY A 74 5.01 -25.87 8.48
C GLY A 74 5.03 -25.44 7.01
N ARG A 75 5.27 -24.15 6.70
CA ARG A 75 5.34 -23.65 5.32
C ARG A 75 6.74 -23.86 4.74
N PRO A 76 6.89 -24.14 3.42
CA PRO A 76 8.20 -24.29 2.81
C PRO A 76 8.98 -22.97 2.77
N ALA A 77 10.29 -23.04 2.51
CA ALA A 77 11.09 -21.86 2.19
C ALA A 77 10.52 -21.14 0.96
N GLY A 78 10.50 -19.81 0.98
CA GLY A 78 9.93 -18.99 -0.09
C GLY A 78 8.39 -18.89 -0.10
N TYR A 79 7.69 -19.46 0.89
CA TYR A 79 6.25 -19.24 1.03
C TYR A 79 5.95 -17.75 1.28
N ILE A 80 4.95 -17.25 0.55
CA ILE A 80 4.41 -15.90 0.66
C ILE A 80 2.97 -16.02 1.16
N ASN A 81 2.68 -15.38 2.29
CA ASN A 81 1.33 -15.23 2.81
C ASN A 81 0.73 -13.95 2.24
N GLY A 82 -0.36 -14.05 1.48
CA GLY A 82 -0.97 -12.90 0.81
C GLY A 82 -2.40 -12.66 1.26
N MET A 83 -2.75 -11.39 1.38
CA MET A 83 -4.15 -10.99 1.46
C MET A 83 -4.80 -11.18 0.09
N VAL A 84 -6.05 -11.63 0.07
CA VAL A 84 -6.84 -11.86 -1.15
C VAL A 84 -8.02 -10.91 -1.18
N GLY A 85 -8.46 -10.51 -2.37
CA GLY A 85 -9.73 -9.78 -2.55
C GLY A 85 -9.62 -8.44 -3.29
N TYR A 86 -8.41 -7.93 -3.53
CA TYR A 86 -8.19 -6.66 -4.22
C TYR A 86 -7.14 -6.76 -5.34
N PRO A 87 -7.24 -5.95 -6.41
CA PRO A 87 -6.23 -5.93 -7.48
C PRO A 87 -4.85 -5.48 -7.01
N CYS A 88 -4.78 -4.55 -6.05
CA CYS A 88 -3.54 -4.20 -5.36
C CYS A 88 -3.39 -5.12 -4.14
N GLY A 89 -2.53 -6.11 -4.27
CA GLY A 89 -2.28 -7.11 -3.24
C GLY A 89 -1.30 -6.61 -2.18
N PHE A 90 -1.45 -7.14 -0.97
CA PHE A 90 -0.43 -7.08 0.07
C PHE A 90 -0.03 -8.50 0.42
N SER A 91 1.28 -8.75 0.53
CA SER A 91 1.76 -10.05 0.96
C SER A 91 3.08 -9.97 1.71
N VAL A 92 3.37 -11.01 2.47
CA VAL A 92 4.53 -11.10 3.35
C VAL A 92 5.21 -12.46 3.20
N GLY A 93 6.53 -12.43 3.04
CA GLY A 93 7.42 -13.59 3.07
C GLY A 93 8.37 -13.53 4.27
N ARG A 94 9.02 -14.66 4.57
CA ARG A 94 10.03 -14.70 5.63
C ARG A 94 11.24 -13.83 5.31
N GLY A 95 11.76 -13.15 6.33
CA GLY A 95 13.05 -12.47 6.25
C GLY A 95 14.21 -13.44 6.09
N ALA A 96 15.33 -12.93 5.58
CA ALA A 96 16.57 -13.71 5.49
C ALA A 96 17.07 -14.07 6.90
N GLY A 97 17.30 -15.36 7.14
CA GLY A 97 17.81 -15.86 8.43
C GLY A 97 16.74 -16.11 9.50
N GLU A 98 15.47 -15.81 9.23
CA GLU A 98 14.38 -16.12 10.17
C GLU A 98 14.14 -17.64 10.32
N PRO A 99 13.62 -18.09 11.48
CA PRO A 99 13.20 -19.47 11.67
C PRO A 99 12.14 -19.90 10.63
N LEU A 100 12.06 -21.20 10.35
CA LEU A 100 11.01 -21.71 9.46
C LEU A 100 9.63 -21.79 10.12
N ASN A 101 9.57 -21.66 11.45
CA ASN A 101 8.39 -21.97 12.24
C ASN A 101 8.08 -20.84 13.23
N TYR A 102 7.41 -19.80 12.74
CA TYR A 102 6.93 -18.69 13.56
C TYR A 102 5.66 -18.11 12.94
N SER A 103 4.94 -17.36 13.76
CA SER A 103 3.76 -16.59 13.37
C SER A 103 3.77 -15.26 14.12
N PHE A 104 3.14 -14.25 13.55
CA PHE A 104 2.97 -12.95 14.17
C PHE A 104 1.67 -12.31 13.68
N SER A 105 1.24 -11.26 14.38
CA SER A 105 0.10 -10.45 13.98
C SER A 105 0.55 -9.17 13.27
N MET A 106 -0.26 -8.69 12.34
CA MET A 106 -0.15 -7.35 11.77
C MET A 106 -1.44 -6.59 12.07
N HIS A 107 -1.31 -5.40 12.65
CA HIS A 107 -2.45 -4.52 12.80
C HIS A 107 -2.82 -3.96 11.42
N ASN A 108 -4.10 -3.68 11.17
CA ASN A 108 -4.56 -3.11 9.89
C ASN A 108 -3.80 -1.84 9.52
N GLN A 109 -3.47 -1.01 10.52
CA GLN A 109 -2.68 0.20 10.34
C GLN A 109 -1.27 -0.07 9.78
N ASP A 110 -0.61 -1.17 10.16
CA ASP A 110 0.72 -1.53 9.62
C ASP A 110 0.66 -1.72 8.10
N ILE A 111 -0.39 -2.38 7.62
CA ILE A 111 -0.62 -2.67 6.20
C ILE A 111 -1.00 -1.40 5.43
N ILE A 112 -1.91 -0.61 6.02
CA ILE A 112 -2.35 0.68 5.47
C ILE A 112 -1.17 1.64 5.31
N ASP A 113 -0.28 1.71 6.30
CA ASP A 113 0.91 2.55 6.25
C ASP A 113 1.87 2.16 5.13
N VAL A 114 2.02 0.85 4.85
CA VAL A 114 2.80 0.41 3.69
C VAL A 114 2.16 0.88 2.39
N PHE A 115 0.85 0.66 2.18
CA PHE A 115 0.18 1.13 0.96
C PHE A 115 0.27 2.65 0.79
N ASP A 116 0.10 3.42 1.88
CA ASP A 116 0.20 4.87 1.87
C ASP A 116 1.58 5.34 1.43
N GLU A 117 2.63 4.78 2.03
CA GLU A 117 4.00 5.12 1.69
C GLU A 117 4.37 4.69 0.27
N VAL A 118 3.89 3.53 -0.18
CA VAL A 118 4.07 3.05 -1.56
C VAL A 118 3.42 4.00 -2.56
N ASN A 119 2.17 4.41 -2.33
CA ASN A 119 1.46 5.36 -3.18
C ASN A 119 2.13 6.74 -3.17
N LYS A 120 2.54 7.26 -2.00
CA LYS A 120 3.22 8.55 -1.87
C LYS A 120 4.56 8.58 -2.60
N ARG A 121 5.35 7.50 -2.48
CA ARG A 121 6.71 7.43 -3.05
C ARG A 121 6.69 7.17 -4.55
N PHE A 122 5.80 6.28 -5.00
CA PHE A 122 5.90 5.69 -6.33
C PHE A 122 4.64 5.88 -7.19
N GLY A 123 3.50 6.27 -6.62
CA GLY A 123 2.23 6.38 -7.37
C GLY A 123 2.20 7.50 -8.42
N GLY A 124 3.07 8.50 -8.29
CA GLY A 124 3.30 9.52 -9.33
C GLY A 124 4.27 9.10 -10.43
N LEU A 125 4.85 7.91 -10.33
CA LEU A 125 5.82 7.36 -11.28
C LEU A 125 5.11 6.38 -12.25
N HIS A 126 5.85 5.91 -13.26
CA HIS A 126 5.47 4.77 -14.11
C HIS A 126 4.06 4.80 -14.72
N ALA A 127 3.63 5.98 -15.19
CA ALA A 127 2.32 6.19 -15.82
C ALA A 127 1.12 5.82 -14.92
N GLY A 128 1.23 6.11 -13.62
CA GLY A 128 0.15 5.89 -12.66
C GLY A 128 -0.02 4.43 -12.25
N ARG A 129 1.07 3.66 -12.33
CA ARG A 129 1.17 2.31 -11.81
C ARG A 129 2.15 2.26 -10.64
N VAL A 130 1.95 1.30 -9.75
CA VAL A 130 2.74 1.17 -8.55
C VAL A 130 2.89 -0.29 -8.14
N ALA A 131 4.12 -0.69 -7.82
CA ALA A 131 4.40 -1.88 -7.03
C ALA A 131 5.69 -1.65 -6.23
N ALA A 132 5.76 -2.20 -5.04
CA ALA A 132 6.92 -2.07 -4.16
C ALA A 132 7.19 -3.35 -3.40
N GLU A 133 8.42 -3.50 -2.92
CA GLU A 133 8.77 -4.45 -1.88
C GLU A 133 9.62 -3.78 -0.82
N GLY A 134 9.82 -4.45 0.29
CA GLY A 134 10.72 -3.98 1.31
C GLY A 134 10.79 -4.92 2.49
N THR A 135 11.37 -4.45 3.57
CA THR A 135 11.49 -5.20 4.82
C THR A 135 10.82 -4.46 5.95
N MET A 136 10.35 -5.21 6.94
CA MET A 136 9.83 -4.69 8.21
C MET A 136 10.16 -5.66 9.34
N VAL A 137 10.08 -5.21 10.59
CA VAL A 137 10.14 -6.07 11.77
C VAL A 137 8.77 -6.08 12.42
N CYS A 138 8.17 -7.26 12.58
CA CYS A 138 6.88 -7.46 13.24
C CYS A 138 7.07 -8.39 14.43
N GLU A 139 6.72 -7.92 15.63
CA GLU A 139 6.82 -8.71 16.88
C GLU A 139 8.19 -9.40 17.08
N GLY A 140 9.27 -8.74 16.62
CA GLY A 140 10.65 -9.25 16.72
C GLY A 140 11.13 -10.10 15.55
N HIS A 141 10.29 -10.37 14.55
CA HIS A 141 10.65 -11.11 13.34
C HIS A 141 10.81 -10.18 12.14
N GLN A 142 11.92 -10.30 11.43
CA GLN A 142 12.11 -9.60 10.17
C GLN A 142 11.33 -10.30 9.05
N VAL A 143 10.60 -9.54 8.25
CA VAL A 143 9.87 -10.06 7.09
C VAL A 143 10.13 -9.24 5.85
N VAL A 144 9.86 -9.84 4.70
CA VAL A 144 9.84 -9.15 3.41
C VAL A 144 8.38 -8.93 3.04
N TRP A 145 7.99 -7.71 2.71
CA TRP A 145 6.63 -7.38 2.30
C TRP A 145 6.59 -6.98 0.82
N TYR A 146 5.41 -7.11 0.23
CA TYR A 146 5.14 -6.87 -1.18
C TYR A 146 3.82 -6.15 -1.37
N VAL A 147 3.83 -5.11 -2.21
CA VAL A 147 2.64 -4.46 -2.79
C VAL A 147 2.73 -4.65 -4.30
N ASN A 148 1.74 -5.30 -4.89
CA ASN A 148 1.81 -5.75 -6.28
C ASN A 148 0.47 -6.07 -6.91
#